data_AF-A0A1X2HCL6-F1
#
_entry.id   AF-A0A1X2HCL6-F1
#
_cell.length_a   1.000
_cell.length_b   1.000
_cell.length_c   1.000
_cell.angle_alpha   90.00
_cell.angle_beta   90.00
_cell.angle_gamma   90.00
#
_symmetry.space_group_name_H-M   'P 1'
#
loop_
_entity.id
_entity.type
_entity.pdbx_description
1 polymer ?
#
loop_
_entity_poly.entity_id
_entity_poly.type
_entity_poly.pdbx_seq_one_letter_code
_entity_poly.pdbx_strand_id
1 'polypeptide(L)'
;MLMGTQPQQREQVAELDAKLRQRHTLAPVTAIKRRPPPPTKDDLTYTFHRITVLGEFPRQGEARKLLERLKNDRGVRAIMKERKWSVGELTELTPFETGILGYNRNAGQLIAIRLRTDDLSGFRHYDSVRKVLLHELTHNVWSEHDDNFHALLRQLNKDVVNLDWAAHGGHALASGGEFYEPDDEEVGQTWQGGSHRLGGQSAVDARDARLRAAMARLSKREEQEMDEGCSSHR
;
A
#
# COMPACT_ATOMS: atom_id res chain seq x y z
N MET A 1 38.35 0.75 36.44
CA MET A 1 39.22 0.12 35.43
C MET A 1 38.34 -0.28 34.25
N LEU A 2 38.56 0.31 33.07
CA LEU A 2 37.78 -0.02 31.87
C LEU A 2 38.18 -1.41 31.39
N MET A 3 37.30 -2.41 31.51
CA MET A 3 37.46 -3.67 30.79
C MET A 3 37.19 -3.42 29.30
N GLY A 4 38.26 -3.15 28.55
CA GLY A 4 38.22 -3.18 27.10
C GLY A 4 37.94 -4.60 26.60
N THR A 5 37.24 -4.70 25.47
CA THR A 5 37.00 -5.98 24.79
C THR A 5 38.32 -6.69 24.51
N GLN A 6 38.41 -7.98 24.86
CA GLN A 6 39.63 -8.76 24.68
C GLN A 6 40.00 -8.82 23.19
N PRO A 7 41.30 -8.80 22.83
CA PRO A 7 41.74 -8.77 21.44
C PRO A 7 41.17 -9.93 20.61
N GLN A 8 41.04 -11.12 21.20
CA GLN A 8 40.43 -12.29 20.53
C GLN A 8 38.96 -12.11 20.18
N GLN A 9 38.18 -11.40 21.00
CA GLN A 9 36.77 -11.13 20.70
C GLN A 9 36.62 -10.14 19.55
N ARG A 10 37.58 -9.22 19.39
CA ARG A 10 37.60 -8.26 18.27
C ARG A 10 37.90 -8.95 16.94
N GLU A 11 38.81 -9.92 16.94
CA GLU A 11 39.13 -10.72 15.76
C GLU A 11 37.96 -11.59 15.32
N GLN A 12 37.27 -12.23 16.27
CA GLN A 12 36.07 -13.04 15.97
C GLN A 12 34.94 -12.20 15.35
N VAL A 13 34.69 -11.00 15.87
CA VAL A 13 33.70 -10.08 15.30
C VAL A 13 34.13 -9.61 13.91
N ALA A 14 35.41 -9.30 13.71
CA ALA A 14 35.93 -8.91 12.40
C ALA A 14 35.81 -10.04 11.36
N GLU A 15 36.04 -11.29 11.77
CA GLU A 15 35.90 -12.46 10.92
C GLU A 15 34.43 -12.75 10.56
N LEU A 16 33.51 -12.61 11.53
CA LEU A 16 32.07 -12.70 11.29
C LEU A 16 31.57 -11.60 10.32
N ASP A 17 32.01 -10.37 10.51
CA ASP A 17 31.71 -9.25 9.60
C ASP A 17 32.25 -9.48 8.19
N ALA A 18 33.46 -10.05 8.08
CA ALA A 18 34.06 -10.41 6.79
C ALA A 18 33.25 -11.51 6.08
N LYS A 19 32.82 -12.55 6.82
CA LYS A 19 31.94 -13.62 6.30
C LYS A 19 30.57 -13.09 5.86
N LEU A 20 29.98 -12.15 6.62
CA LEU A 20 28.73 -11.49 6.25
C LEU A 20 28.89 -10.66 4.96
N ARG A 21 29.98 -9.90 4.84
CA ARG A 21 30.28 -9.12 3.62
C ARG A 21 30.49 -10.01 2.40
N GLN A 22 31.18 -11.15 2.55
CA GLN A 22 31.33 -12.13 1.46
C GLN A 22 29.99 -12.73 1.04
N ARG A 23 29.06 -12.99 1.97
CA ARG A 23 27.69 -13.44 1.64
C ARG A 23 26.89 -12.39 0.87
N HIS A 24 27.11 -11.10 1.16
CA HIS A 24 26.50 -10.00 0.41
C HIS A 24 27.11 -9.75 -0.99
N THR A 25 28.26 -10.37 -1.33
CA THR A 25 28.84 -10.28 -2.68
C THR A 25 28.28 -11.28 -3.70
N LEU A 26 27.37 -12.18 -3.28
CA LEU A 26 26.60 -12.96 -4.23
C LEU A 26 25.70 -12.00 -5.02
N ALA A 27 26.03 -11.78 -6.29
CA ALA A 27 25.28 -10.91 -7.18
C ALA A 27 23.79 -11.27 -7.10
N PRO A 28 22.89 -10.28 -6.98
CA PRO A 28 21.46 -10.57 -7.00
C PRO A 28 21.18 -11.33 -8.30
N VAL A 29 20.59 -12.52 -8.18
CA VAL A 29 20.12 -13.28 -9.34
C VAL A 29 19.26 -12.30 -10.14
N THR A 30 19.74 -11.94 -11.33
CA THR A 30 19.07 -10.97 -12.17
C THR A 30 17.69 -11.52 -12.45
N ALA A 31 16.69 -10.96 -11.77
CA ALA A 31 15.31 -11.37 -11.94
C ALA A 31 14.99 -11.21 -13.43
N ILE A 32 14.81 -12.34 -14.12
CA ILE A 32 14.42 -12.36 -15.53
C ILE A 32 13.15 -11.53 -15.62
N LYS A 33 13.24 -10.33 -16.22
CA LYS A 33 12.08 -9.45 -16.44
C LYS A 33 11.15 -10.16 -17.42
N ARG A 34 10.26 -11.00 -16.90
CA ARG A 34 9.21 -11.65 -17.69
C ARG A 34 8.36 -10.55 -18.30
N ARG A 35 8.22 -10.54 -19.63
CA ARG A 35 7.28 -9.65 -20.30
C ARG A 35 5.88 -9.90 -19.73
N PRO A 36 5.12 -8.83 -19.42
CA PRO A 36 3.74 -9.02 -18.97
C PRO A 36 2.94 -9.73 -20.08
N PRO A 37 1.99 -10.60 -19.71
CA PRO A 37 1.10 -11.23 -20.68
C PRO A 37 0.30 -10.17 -21.44
N PRO A 38 -0.11 -10.46 -22.70
CA PRO A 38 -0.96 -9.55 -23.47
C PRO A 38 -2.30 -9.32 -22.75
N PRO A 39 -2.93 -8.15 -22.92
CA PRO A 39 -4.21 -7.85 -22.29
C PRO A 39 -5.31 -8.79 -22.83
N THR A 40 -6.15 -9.28 -21.93
CA THR A 40 -7.32 -10.10 -22.27
C THR A 40 -8.47 -9.23 -22.79
N LYS A 41 -9.50 -9.83 -23.41
CA LYS A 41 -10.70 -9.09 -23.84
C LYS A 41 -11.38 -8.36 -22.67
N ASP A 42 -11.39 -8.98 -21.50
CA ASP A 42 -11.93 -8.39 -20.27
C ASP A 42 -11.11 -7.18 -19.81
N ASP A 43 -9.78 -7.21 -19.97
CA ASP A 43 -8.90 -6.07 -19.63
C ASP A 43 -9.18 -4.84 -20.50
N LEU A 44 -9.66 -5.06 -21.72
CA LEU A 44 -10.03 -3.98 -22.65
C LEU A 44 -11.46 -3.49 -22.40
N THR A 45 -12.33 -4.34 -21.86
CA THR A 45 -13.75 -4.03 -21.62
C THR A 45 -13.92 -3.32 -20.27
N TYR A 46 -13.32 -3.88 -19.22
CA TYR A 46 -13.44 -3.40 -17.83
C TYR A 46 -12.25 -2.51 -17.48
N THR A 47 -12.24 -1.31 -18.05
CA THR A 47 -11.14 -0.34 -17.88
C THR A 47 -11.68 1.09 -17.91
N PHE A 48 -10.76 2.05 -17.78
CA PHE A 48 -11.01 3.46 -18.05
C PHE A 48 -10.79 3.70 -19.55
N HIS A 49 -11.86 3.99 -20.30
CA HIS A 49 -11.76 4.12 -21.76
C HIS A 49 -10.98 5.36 -22.18
N ARG A 50 -11.31 6.51 -21.58
CA ARG A 50 -10.66 7.80 -21.86
C ARG A 50 -9.97 8.36 -20.63
N ILE A 51 -8.81 8.99 -20.83
CA ILE A 51 -8.10 9.77 -19.82
C ILE A 51 -8.00 11.21 -20.31
N THR A 52 -8.50 12.13 -19.49
CA THR A 52 -8.46 13.57 -19.77
C THR A 52 -7.75 14.30 -18.63
N VAL A 53 -6.97 15.31 -18.97
CA VAL A 53 -6.27 16.18 -18.02
C VAL A 53 -6.59 17.63 -18.33
N LEU A 54 -6.42 18.51 -17.36
CA LEU A 54 -6.71 19.93 -17.52
C LEU A 54 -5.56 20.61 -18.28
N GLY A 55 -5.88 21.16 -19.45
CA GLY A 55 -4.92 21.75 -20.39
C GLY A 55 -4.47 23.17 -20.00
N GLU A 56 -5.12 23.76 -19.02
CA GLU A 56 -4.86 25.12 -18.54
C GLU A 56 -3.83 25.18 -17.40
N PHE A 57 -3.46 24.04 -16.80
CA PHE A 57 -2.54 23.98 -15.65
C PHE A 57 -1.12 23.52 -16.03
N PRO A 58 -0.09 23.91 -15.24
CA PRO A 58 1.29 23.45 -15.46
C PRO A 58 1.45 21.95 -15.17
N ARG A 59 2.51 21.31 -15.69
CA ARG A 59 2.85 19.88 -15.46
C ARG A 59 1.77 18.88 -15.88
N GLN A 60 1.11 19.12 -17.01
CA GLN A 60 0.08 18.23 -17.57
C GLN A 60 0.60 16.81 -17.82
N GLY A 61 1.86 16.67 -18.23
CA GLY A 61 2.50 15.38 -18.43
C GLY A 61 2.60 14.54 -17.15
N GLU A 62 2.81 15.17 -15.99
CA GLU A 62 2.83 14.48 -14.70
C GLU A 62 1.42 14.08 -14.26
N ALA A 63 0.44 14.98 -14.41
CA ALA A 63 -0.97 14.68 -14.14
C ALA A 63 -1.44 13.48 -14.97
N ARG A 64 -1.11 13.48 -16.28
CA ARG A 64 -1.45 12.39 -17.19
C ARG A 64 -0.77 11.09 -16.78
N LYS A 65 0.53 11.13 -16.45
CA LYS A 65 1.27 9.95 -15.95
C LYS A 65 0.63 9.39 -14.68
N LEU A 66 0.13 10.25 -13.80
CA LEU A 66 -0.54 9.81 -12.56
C LEU A 66 -1.86 9.10 -12.86
N LEU A 67 -2.70 9.65 -13.76
CA LEU A 67 -3.94 8.98 -14.20
C LEU A 67 -3.65 7.69 -14.96
N GLU A 68 -2.64 7.67 -15.83
CA GLU A 68 -2.20 6.47 -16.52
C GLU A 68 -1.67 5.42 -15.54
N ARG A 69 -0.99 5.84 -14.46
CA ARG A 69 -0.57 4.94 -13.39
C ARG A 69 -1.77 4.33 -12.66
N LEU A 70 -2.79 5.12 -12.34
CA LEU A 70 -4.03 4.60 -11.72
C LEU A 70 -4.75 3.61 -12.64
N LYS A 71 -4.89 3.94 -13.94
CA LYS A 71 -5.49 3.04 -14.94
C LYS A 71 -4.73 1.72 -15.04
N ASN A 72 -3.40 1.76 -14.98
CA ASN A 72 -2.54 0.59 -15.12
C ASN A 72 -2.25 -0.13 -13.79
N ASP A 73 -2.79 0.36 -12.67
CA ASP A 73 -2.63 -0.25 -11.36
C ASP A 73 -3.23 -1.67 -11.37
N ARG A 74 -2.44 -2.65 -10.92
CA ARG A 74 -2.84 -4.06 -10.99
C ARG A 74 -4.02 -4.36 -10.10
N GLY A 75 -4.06 -3.77 -8.91
CA GLY A 75 -5.15 -3.93 -7.97
C GLY A 75 -6.43 -3.32 -8.53
N VAL A 76 -6.36 -2.08 -9.05
CA VAL A 76 -7.53 -1.42 -9.66
C VAL A 76 -8.05 -2.19 -10.86
N ARG A 77 -7.18 -2.62 -11.78
CA ARG A 77 -7.57 -3.42 -12.95
C ARG A 77 -8.24 -4.74 -12.56
N ALA A 78 -7.69 -5.44 -11.57
CA ALA A 78 -8.25 -6.69 -11.09
C ALA A 78 -9.63 -6.48 -10.47
N ILE A 79 -9.80 -5.43 -9.65
CA ILE A 79 -11.10 -5.03 -9.07
C ILE A 79 -12.11 -4.72 -10.18
N MET A 80 -11.74 -3.89 -11.17
CA MET A 80 -12.64 -3.54 -12.26
C MET A 80 -13.09 -4.78 -13.04
N LYS A 81 -12.17 -5.72 -13.29
CA LYS A 81 -12.47 -6.99 -13.96
C LYS A 81 -13.40 -7.88 -13.15
N GLU A 82 -13.12 -8.06 -11.85
CA GLU A 82 -13.93 -8.90 -10.96
C GLU A 82 -15.35 -8.36 -10.80
N ARG A 83 -15.48 -7.04 -10.64
CA ARG A 83 -16.76 -6.34 -10.47
C ARG A 83 -17.45 -6.02 -11.79
N LYS A 84 -16.80 -6.29 -12.94
CA LYS A 84 -17.26 -5.95 -14.30
C LYS A 84 -17.56 -4.46 -14.48
N TRP A 85 -16.77 -3.59 -13.85
CA TRP A 85 -16.91 -2.14 -13.97
C TRP A 85 -16.18 -1.62 -15.21
N SER A 86 -16.86 -0.73 -15.92
CA SER A 86 -16.32 -0.03 -17.10
C SER A 86 -16.58 1.45 -16.91
N VAL A 87 -15.51 2.26 -16.94
CA VAL A 87 -15.61 3.70 -16.72
C VAL A 87 -15.33 4.43 -18.02
N GLY A 88 -16.26 5.30 -18.44
CA GLY A 88 -16.16 6.03 -19.71
C GLY A 88 -14.94 6.95 -19.74
N GLU A 89 -14.86 7.86 -18.77
CA GLU A 89 -13.79 8.85 -18.70
C GLU A 89 -13.24 9.02 -17.28
N LEU A 90 -11.92 8.96 -17.14
CA LEU A 90 -11.20 9.33 -15.93
C LEU A 90 -10.53 10.70 -16.17
N THR A 91 -10.97 11.72 -15.45
CA THR A 91 -10.51 13.09 -15.63
C THR A 91 -9.89 13.69 -14.38
N GLU A 92 -8.99 14.64 -14.56
CA GLU A 92 -8.51 15.50 -13.48
C GLU A 92 -9.61 16.49 -13.06
N LEU A 93 -9.84 16.61 -11.75
CA LEU A 93 -10.75 17.59 -11.15
C LEU A 93 -10.10 18.97 -11.08
N THR A 94 -10.89 20.02 -11.32
CA THR A 94 -10.40 21.39 -11.21
C THR A 94 -9.96 21.73 -9.78
N PRO A 95 -8.85 22.44 -9.59
CA PRO A 95 -8.39 22.81 -8.26
C PRO A 95 -9.22 23.94 -7.63
N PHE A 96 -10.10 24.60 -8.40
CA PHE A 96 -10.93 25.71 -7.91
C PHE A 96 -12.03 25.26 -6.95
N GLU A 97 -12.47 24.00 -7.03
CA GLU A 97 -13.53 23.44 -6.19
C GLU A 97 -13.02 23.04 -4.80
N THR A 98 -12.60 24.01 -3.99
CA THR A 98 -12.01 23.76 -2.66
C THR A 98 -12.89 22.84 -1.81
N GLY A 99 -12.31 21.77 -1.27
CA GLY A 99 -13.03 20.77 -0.47
C GLY A 99 -13.32 19.46 -1.22
N ILE A 100 -13.58 19.49 -2.53
CA ILE A 100 -13.94 18.27 -3.27
C ILE A 100 -12.68 17.49 -3.71
N LEU A 101 -12.56 16.24 -3.29
CA LEU A 101 -11.47 15.32 -3.68
C LEU A 101 -11.79 14.52 -4.93
N GLY A 102 -13.07 14.23 -5.18
CA GLY A 102 -13.52 13.48 -6.34
C GLY A 102 -15.03 13.48 -6.48
N TYR A 103 -15.48 13.04 -7.66
CA TYR A 103 -16.87 12.68 -7.87
C TYR A 103 -17.01 11.63 -8.98
N ASN A 104 -18.13 10.89 -8.93
CA ASN A 104 -18.58 9.94 -9.92
C ASN A 104 -19.92 10.40 -10.50
N ARG A 105 -19.96 10.59 -11.82
CA ARG A 105 -21.17 10.95 -12.56
C ARG A 105 -21.76 9.72 -13.24
N ASN A 106 -23.06 9.50 -13.03
CA ASN A 106 -23.86 8.46 -13.67
C ASN A 106 -23.26 7.05 -13.54
N ALA A 107 -22.86 6.67 -12.32
CA ALA A 107 -22.37 5.33 -11.99
C ALA A 107 -21.25 4.83 -12.94
N GLY A 108 -20.24 5.67 -13.17
CA GLY A 108 -19.05 5.32 -13.93
C GLY A 108 -19.02 5.89 -15.36
N GLN A 109 -19.95 6.78 -15.74
CA GLN A 109 -19.80 7.48 -17.03
C GLN A 109 -18.55 8.37 -17.01
N LEU A 110 -18.37 9.15 -15.95
CA LEU A 110 -17.22 10.02 -15.74
C LEU A 110 -16.83 10.01 -14.28
N ILE A 111 -15.55 9.78 -14.00
CA ILE A 111 -14.96 9.91 -12.68
C ILE A 111 -13.93 11.03 -12.73
N ALA A 112 -14.10 12.03 -11.88
CA ALA A 112 -13.15 13.14 -11.73
C ALA A 112 -12.43 13.03 -10.40
N ILE A 113 -11.11 13.20 -10.40
CA ILE A 113 -10.29 13.08 -9.18
C ILE A 113 -9.33 14.26 -9.06
N ARG A 114 -9.22 14.80 -7.85
CA ARG A 114 -8.24 15.82 -7.50
C ARG A 114 -6.84 15.21 -7.45
N LEU A 115 -6.00 15.63 -8.38
CA LEU A 115 -4.59 15.22 -8.44
C LEU A 115 -3.67 16.24 -7.76
N ARG A 116 -4.05 17.51 -7.76
CA ARG A 116 -3.20 18.63 -7.30
C ARG A 116 -3.42 18.94 -5.83
N THR A 117 -2.38 19.49 -5.22
CA THR A 117 -2.47 20.13 -3.90
C THR A 117 -3.15 21.49 -4.02
N ASP A 118 -3.70 21.99 -2.92
CA ASP A 118 -4.53 23.21 -2.92
C ASP A 118 -3.70 24.48 -3.19
N ASP A 119 -2.39 24.42 -2.92
CA ASP A 119 -1.39 25.44 -3.24
C ASP A 119 -0.85 25.35 -4.68
N LEU A 120 -1.33 24.37 -5.48
CA LEU A 120 -0.91 24.10 -6.87
C LEU A 120 0.60 23.82 -7.05
N SER A 121 1.35 23.72 -5.95
CA SER A 121 2.80 23.53 -5.95
C SER A 121 3.19 22.09 -6.29
N GLY A 122 2.27 21.13 -6.14
CA GLY A 122 2.53 19.72 -6.38
C GLY A 122 1.30 18.87 -6.64
N PHE A 123 1.55 17.56 -6.55
CA PHE A 123 0.54 16.51 -6.67
C PHE A 123 0.34 15.82 -5.34
N ARG A 124 -0.87 15.33 -5.10
CA ARG A 124 -1.22 14.51 -3.95
C ARG A 124 -0.51 13.17 -4.01
N HIS A 125 -0.26 12.57 -2.86
CA HIS A 125 0.36 11.25 -2.78
C HIS A 125 -0.51 10.20 -3.50
N TYR A 126 0.17 9.29 -4.22
CA TYR A 126 -0.49 8.26 -5.03
C TYR A 126 -1.50 7.43 -4.22
N ASP A 127 -1.14 7.03 -3.00
CA ASP A 127 -2.01 6.22 -2.15
C ASP A 127 -3.29 6.95 -1.75
N SER A 128 -3.20 8.25 -1.47
CA SER A 128 -4.37 9.08 -1.19
C SER A 128 -5.28 9.19 -2.43
N VAL A 129 -4.69 9.43 -3.61
CA VAL A 129 -5.45 9.50 -4.87
C VAL A 129 -6.10 8.15 -5.22
N ARG A 130 -5.41 7.04 -4.94
CA ARG A 130 -5.94 5.68 -5.12
C ARG A 130 -7.11 5.40 -4.18
N LYS A 131 -7.05 5.81 -2.91
CA LYS A 131 -8.18 5.71 -1.97
C LYS A 131 -9.41 6.47 -2.50
N VAL A 132 -9.21 7.70 -2.98
CA VAL A 132 -10.29 8.50 -3.60
C VAL A 132 -10.87 7.79 -4.83
N LEU A 133 -10.03 7.21 -5.70
CA LEU A 133 -10.53 6.45 -6.85
C LEU A 133 -11.41 5.26 -6.43
N LEU A 134 -11.02 4.51 -5.39
CA LEU A 134 -11.81 3.38 -4.91
C LEU A 134 -13.14 3.83 -4.28
N HIS A 135 -13.13 4.98 -3.60
CA HIS A 135 -14.33 5.65 -3.12
C HIS A 135 -15.28 5.96 -4.28
N GLU A 136 -14.79 6.63 -5.32
CA GLU A 136 -15.61 6.95 -6.49
C GLU A 136 -16.08 5.70 -7.24
N LEU A 137 -15.29 4.64 -7.33
CA LEU A 137 -15.74 3.38 -7.94
C LEU A 137 -16.86 2.71 -7.14
N THR A 138 -16.89 2.89 -5.81
CA THR A 138 -17.97 2.37 -4.96
C THR A 138 -19.32 3.04 -5.32
N HIS A 139 -19.29 4.29 -5.77
CA HIS A 139 -20.45 5.00 -6.30
C HIS A 139 -21.04 4.43 -7.61
N ASN A 140 -20.38 3.44 -8.24
CA ASN A 140 -21.01 2.67 -9.31
C ASN A 140 -22.16 1.77 -8.81
N VAL A 141 -22.17 1.45 -7.51
CA VAL A 141 -23.15 0.55 -6.89
C VAL A 141 -24.00 1.28 -5.85
N TRP A 142 -23.36 2.07 -4.98
CA TRP A 142 -24.02 2.74 -3.85
C TRP A 142 -23.86 4.26 -3.96
N SER A 143 -24.96 4.97 -4.14
CA SER A 143 -24.93 6.44 -4.22
C SER A 143 -24.67 7.08 -2.86
N GLU A 144 -25.38 6.65 -1.81
CA GLU A 144 -25.25 7.21 -0.45
C GLU A 144 -24.07 6.60 0.33
N HIS A 145 -23.55 7.35 1.32
CA HIS A 145 -22.50 6.87 2.22
C HIS A 145 -23.13 6.10 3.39
N ASP A 146 -23.76 4.97 3.07
CA ASP A 146 -24.36 4.08 4.06
C ASP A 146 -23.39 2.99 4.53
N ASP A 147 -23.81 2.17 5.49
CA ASP A 147 -22.97 1.06 5.99
C ASP A 147 -22.55 0.09 4.87
N ASN A 148 -23.38 -0.08 3.83
CA ASN A 148 -23.07 -0.93 2.67
C ASN A 148 -21.97 -0.33 1.81
N PHE A 149 -22.01 0.98 1.55
CA PHE A 149 -20.97 1.73 0.89
C PHE A 149 -19.64 1.55 1.61
N HIS A 150 -19.61 1.81 2.92
CA HIS A 150 -18.40 1.69 3.72
C HIS A 150 -17.88 0.24 3.79
N ALA A 151 -18.77 -0.75 3.85
CA ALA A 151 -18.40 -2.15 3.78
C ALA A 151 -17.73 -2.51 2.45
N LEU A 152 -18.29 -2.06 1.32
CA LEU A 152 -17.71 -2.27 0.00
C LEU A 152 -16.36 -1.54 -0.11
N LEU A 153 -16.27 -0.28 0.31
CA LEU A 153 -15.04 0.51 0.27
C LEU A 153 -13.90 -0.17 1.07
N ARG A 154 -14.19 -0.67 2.28
CA ARG A 154 -13.22 -1.44 3.08
C ARG A 154 -12.77 -2.71 2.37
N GLN A 155 -13.69 -3.41 1.71
CA GLN A 155 -13.37 -4.59 0.92
C GLN A 155 -12.43 -4.22 -0.24
N LEU A 156 -12.76 -3.20 -1.03
CA LEU A 156 -11.93 -2.76 -2.16
C LEU A 156 -10.52 -2.32 -1.73
N ASN A 157 -10.41 -1.62 -0.60
CA ASN A 157 -9.11 -1.23 -0.04
C ASN A 157 -8.27 -2.44 0.40
N LYS A 158 -8.89 -3.53 0.86
CA LYS A 158 -8.20 -4.78 1.16
C LYS A 158 -7.79 -5.50 -0.12
N ASP A 159 -8.69 -5.56 -1.09
CA ASP A 159 -8.48 -6.26 -2.36
C ASP A 159 -7.37 -5.60 -3.18
N VAL A 160 -7.30 -4.27 -3.23
CA VAL A 160 -6.26 -3.56 -3.98
C VAL A 160 -4.86 -3.89 -3.47
N VAL A 161 -4.69 -4.04 -2.15
CA VAL A 161 -3.40 -4.39 -1.54
C VAL A 161 -3.06 -5.86 -1.79
N ASN A 162 -4.04 -6.76 -1.63
CA ASN A 162 -3.85 -8.20 -1.86
C ASN A 162 -3.53 -8.52 -3.32
N LEU A 163 -4.18 -7.84 -4.26
CA LEU A 163 -4.00 -8.05 -5.70
C LEU A 163 -2.72 -7.37 -6.23
N ASP A 164 -2.16 -6.42 -5.47
CA ASP A 164 -0.86 -5.81 -5.69
C ASP A 164 0.32 -6.58 -5.05
N TRP A 165 0.15 -7.89 -4.83
CA TRP A 165 1.18 -8.78 -4.28
C TRP A 165 2.47 -8.86 -5.12
N ALA A 166 2.40 -8.50 -6.41
CA ALA A 166 3.58 -8.44 -7.29
C ALA A 166 4.45 -7.19 -7.07
N ALA A 167 3.93 -6.12 -6.46
CA ALA A 167 4.70 -4.93 -6.09
C ALA A 167 5.37 -5.06 -4.72
N HIS A 168 4.73 -5.78 -3.78
CA HIS A 168 5.29 -6.16 -2.47
C HIS A 168 6.17 -7.40 -2.60
N GLY A 169 7.07 -7.36 -3.61
CA GLY A 169 7.95 -8.44 -4.03
C GLY A 169 8.28 -9.34 -2.87
N GLY A 170 7.74 -10.56 -2.94
CA GLY A 170 7.91 -11.53 -1.89
C GLY A 170 9.37 -11.58 -1.49
N HIS A 171 9.65 -11.15 -0.26
CA HIS A 171 10.59 -11.92 0.54
C HIS A 171 9.96 -13.31 0.65
N ALA A 172 10.11 -14.11 -0.41
CA ALA A 172 10.23 -15.53 -0.21
C ALA A 172 11.42 -15.65 0.73
N LEU A 173 11.15 -15.77 2.03
CA LEU A 173 12.05 -16.46 2.93
C LEU A 173 12.36 -17.75 2.17
N ALA A 174 13.56 -17.81 1.61
CA ALA A 174 13.97 -18.92 0.77
C ALA A 174 13.66 -20.19 1.58
N SER A 175 12.65 -20.94 1.14
CA SER A 175 12.28 -22.24 1.68
C SER A 175 13.35 -23.23 1.20
N GLY A 176 14.57 -23.04 1.67
CA GLY A 176 15.75 -23.75 1.19
C GLY A 176 17.07 -23.35 1.85
N GLY A 177 17.07 -22.56 2.93
CA GLY A 177 18.23 -22.41 3.80
C GLY A 177 18.11 -23.40 4.96
N GLU A 178 19.08 -24.29 5.10
CA GLU A 178 19.23 -25.25 6.19
C GLU A 178 18.89 -24.59 7.54
N PHE A 179 17.84 -25.10 8.19
CA PHE A 179 17.57 -24.77 9.57
C PHE A 179 18.72 -25.34 10.41
N TYR A 180 19.33 -24.52 11.25
CA TYR A 180 20.27 -25.00 12.25
C TYR A 180 19.48 -25.89 13.22
N GLU A 181 19.66 -27.20 13.09
CA GLU A 181 19.22 -28.21 14.04
C GLU A 181 20.43 -28.50 14.93
N PRO A 182 20.47 -27.98 16.18
CA PRO A 182 21.59 -28.26 17.07
C PRO A 182 21.60 -29.75 17.41
N ASP A 183 22.74 -30.42 17.16
CA ASP A 183 23.01 -31.75 17.68
C ASP A 183 22.91 -31.74 19.20
N ASP A 184 22.12 -32.67 19.74
CA ASP A 184 21.94 -32.93 21.16
C ASP A 184 23.21 -33.59 21.74
N GLU A 185 24.31 -32.85 21.83
CA GLU A 185 25.44 -33.25 22.67
C GLU A 185 25.43 -32.49 24.00
N GLU A 186 25.27 -33.29 25.06
CA GLU A 186 25.20 -32.93 26.46
C GLU A 186 26.48 -32.20 26.92
N VAL A 187 26.45 -30.87 26.95
CA VAL A 187 27.50 -30.04 27.56
C VAL A 187 26.91 -29.15 28.65
N GLY A 188 27.53 -29.24 29.82
CA GLY A 188 26.99 -28.82 31.11
C GLY A 188 26.62 -27.35 31.26
N GLN A 189 25.65 -27.15 32.16
CA GLN A 189 25.15 -25.92 32.76
C GLN A 189 26.03 -24.68 32.53
N THR A 190 25.71 -23.90 31.50
CA THR A 190 26.22 -22.54 31.32
C THR A 190 25.06 -21.60 31.02
N TRP A 191 24.77 -20.76 32.01
CA TRP A 191 24.06 -19.48 31.97
C TRP A 191 22.87 -19.32 31.00
N GLN A 192 21.65 -19.45 31.54
CA GLN A 192 20.43 -18.94 30.90
C GLN A 192 20.38 -17.41 30.99
N GLY A 193 20.81 -16.74 29.91
CA GLY A 193 20.60 -15.30 29.71
C GLY A 193 19.15 -14.99 29.32
N GLY A 194 18.22 -15.06 30.27
CA GLY A 194 16.83 -14.66 30.05
C GLY A 194 16.57 -13.24 30.55
N SER A 195 16.06 -12.34 29.70
CA SER A 195 15.46 -11.08 30.17
C SER A 195 14.12 -11.39 30.84
N HIS A 196 14.13 -11.66 32.14
CA HIS A 196 12.92 -11.84 32.93
C HIS A 196 12.34 -10.46 33.26
N ARG A 197 11.30 -10.04 32.53
CA ARG A 197 10.44 -8.93 32.95
C ARG A 197 9.46 -9.44 34.00
N LEU A 198 9.74 -9.14 35.26
CA LEU A 198 8.80 -9.34 36.36
C LEU A 198 7.80 -8.17 36.38
N GLY A 199 6.51 -8.49 36.17
CA GLY A 199 5.38 -7.61 36.49
C GLY A 199 4.66 -6.98 35.30
N GLY A 200 3.40 -7.39 35.07
CA GLY A 200 2.40 -6.57 34.35
C GLY A 200 1.82 -7.13 33.05
N GLN A 201 1.24 -8.33 33.07
CA GLN A 201 0.46 -8.84 31.93
C GLN A 201 -0.73 -7.91 31.55
N SER A 202 -1.29 -7.15 32.50
CA SER A 202 -2.41 -6.22 32.23
C SER A 202 -2.03 -4.91 31.53
N ALA A 203 -0.75 -4.50 31.58
CA ALA A 203 -0.31 -3.21 31.02
C ALA A 203 -0.06 -3.29 29.51
N VAL A 204 0.35 -4.46 29.00
CA VAL A 204 0.50 -4.70 27.56
C VAL A 204 -0.86 -4.78 26.88
N ASP A 205 -1.86 -5.44 27.49
CA ASP A 205 -3.23 -5.45 26.96
C ASP A 205 -3.88 -4.07 26.95
N ALA A 206 -3.69 -3.28 28.03
CA ALA A 206 -4.21 -1.92 28.09
C ALA A 206 -3.52 -0.99 27.08
N ARG A 207 -2.21 -1.16 26.85
CA ARG A 207 -1.47 -0.39 25.84
C ARG A 207 -1.89 -0.78 24.43
N ASP A 208 -2.03 -2.07 24.15
CA ASP A 208 -2.45 -2.60 22.85
C ASP A 208 -3.91 -2.21 22.54
N ALA A 209 -4.81 -2.27 23.53
CA ALA A 209 -6.18 -1.78 23.40
C ALA A 209 -6.24 -0.26 23.13
N ARG A 210 -5.42 0.54 23.82
CA ARG A 210 -5.32 1.99 23.57
C ARG A 210 -4.77 2.29 22.18
N LEU A 211 -3.77 1.54 21.71
CA LEU A 211 -3.22 1.67 20.36
C LEU A 211 -4.27 1.33 19.31
N ARG A 212 -4.99 0.20 19.45
CA ARG A 212 -6.10 -0.16 18.55
C ARG A 212 -7.19 0.92 18.54
N ALA A 213 -7.58 1.43 19.69
CA ALA A 213 -8.58 2.49 19.79
C ALA A 213 -8.13 3.79 19.13
N ALA A 214 -6.85 4.18 19.28
CA ALA A 214 -6.28 5.34 18.61
C ALA A 214 -6.25 5.16 17.08
N MET A 215 -5.83 3.99 16.60
CA MET A 215 -5.84 3.67 15.16
C MET A 215 -7.25 3.69 14.57
N ALA A 216 -8.24 3.12 15.27
CA ALA A 216 -9.63 3.13 14.82
C ALA A 216 -10.22 4.54 14.73
N ARG A 217 -9.83 5.45 15.64
CA ARG A 217 -10.23 6.87 15.57
C ARG A 217 -9.61 7.57 14.37
N LEU A 218 -8.33 7.30 14.09
CA LEU A 218 -7.66 7.85 12.92
C LEU A 218 -8.32 7.35 11.63
N SER A 219 -8.57 6.05 11.49
CA SER A 219 -9.21 5.51 10.29
C SER A 219 -10.63 6.05 10.09
N LYS A 220 -11.41 6.18 11.16
CA LYS A 220 -12.76 6.76 11.10
C LYS A 220 -12.72 8.24 10.68
N ARG A 221 -11.74 8.99 11.16
CA ARG A 221 -11.55 10.37 10.75
C ARG A 221 -11.17 10.48 9.28
N GLU A 222 -10.25 9.63 8.80
CA GLU A 222 -9.92 9.59 7.37
C GLU A 222 -11.14 9.28 6.50
N GLU A 223 -12.00 8.36 6.94
CA GLU A 223 -13.26 8.03 6.26
C GLU A 223 -14.21 9.23 6.19
N GLN A 224 -14.41 9.92 7.32
CA GLN A 224 -15.21 11.15 7.37
C GLN A 224 -14.66 12.26 6.45
N GLU A 225 -13.35 12.47 6.44
CA GLU A 225 -12.72 13.47 5.57
C GLU A 225 -12.88 13.11 4.07
N MET A 226 -12.92 11.81 3.73
CA MET A 226 -13.22 11.36 2.36
C MET A 226 -14.69 11.56 1.98
N ASP A 227 -15.61 11.29 2.91
CA ASP A 227 -17.05 11.49 2.68
C ASP A 227 -17.37 12.98 2.50
N GLU A 228 -16.83 13.85 3.36
CA GLU A 228 -16.97 15.31 3.26
C GLU A 228 -16.35 15.88 1.98
N GLY A 229 -15.30 15.23 1.48
CA GLY A 229 -14.64 15.59 0.22
C GLY A 229 -15.31 15.02 -1.02
N CYS A 230 -16.36 14.22 -0.91
CA CYS A 230 -17.05 13.61 -2.05
C CYS A 230 -18.26 14.44 -2.49
N SER A 231 -18.39 14.70 -3.79
CA SER A 231 -19.53 15.44 -4.36
C SER A 231 -20.48 14.57 -5.19
N SER A 232 -20.43 13.24 -5.04
CA SER A 232 -21.20 12.28 -5.84
C SER A 232 -22.69 12.18 -5.48
N HIS A 233 -23.13 12.86 -4.40
CA HIS A 233 -24.51 12.79 -3.85
C HIS A 233 -25.48 13.83 -4.42
N ARG A 234 -25.07 14.64 -5.40
CA ARG A 234 -25.88 15.72 -5.97
C ARG A 234 -26.29 15.51 -7.41
#